data_AF-A0A318ZMC1-F1
#
_entry.id   AF-A0A318ZMC1-F1
#
_cell.length_a   1.000
_cell.length_b   1.000
_cell.length_c   1.000
_cell.angle_alpha   90.00
_cell.angle_beta   90.00
_cell.angle_gamma   90.00
#
_symmetry.space_group_name_H-M   'P 1'
#
loop_
_entity.id
_entity.type
_entity.pdbx_description
1 polymer ?
#
loop_
_entity_poly.entity_id
_entity_poly.type
_entity_poly.pdbx_seq_one_letter_code
_entity_poly.pdbx_strand_id
1 'polypeptide(L)'
;MTDLADTPAGLIHGLKTSSIAAQLIVAVILAIALYNSAELVVLIFITFKRYRGLYFWSLLVSSVVGVIASVIGPILHFYSLGPLLLALLISNLGFYTMVPVQSLVLYSRLHLLLRDERRLRQILRLICVSSALLLPSTTITTLGSAFVGSPAWNTAYQIVERVQVTGFCLQELLLSALYILEAVRLLQAVIYHLVAINLVIIGLDVVLLVLQYAGLYYLQVVLKSLVYSIKLKLEFAVLGRLITLTGRHAHREALVRPEPSEPQRVPDFVGPGYAAVDFTHPVQTSKPSVSSG
;
A
#
# COMPACT_ATOMS: atom_id res chain seq x y z
N MET A 1 -16.65 -14.91 -23.26
CA MET A 1 -16.38 -13.48 -23.53
C MET A 1 -17.60 -12.72 -23.06
N THR A 2 -17.45 -11.82 -22.08
CA THR A 2 -18.55 -11.01 -21.54
C THR A 2 -18.99 -9.99 -22.60
N ASP A 3 -20.29 -9.89 -22.87
CA ASP A 3 -20.82 -8.81 -23.69
C ASP A 3 -20.54 -7.46 -23.00
N LEU A 4 -20.05 -6.49 -23.77
CA LEU A 4 -19.71 -5.16 -23.25
C LEU A 4 -20.97 -4.33 -22.98
N ALA A 5 -22.08 -4.67 -23.62
CA ALA A 5 -23.36 -3.97 -23.48
C ALA A 5 -24.07 -4.27 -22.15
N ASP A 6 -23.80 -5.44 -21.56
CA ASP A 6 -24.44 -5.89 -20.34
C ASP A 6 -23.89 -5.19 -19.10
N THR A 7 -24.76 -4.99 -18.11
CA THR A 7 -24.36 -4.55 -16.78
C THR A 7 -23.43 -5.60 -16.16
N PRO A 8 -22.26 -5.22 -15.64
CA PRO A 8 -21.34 -6.18 -15.02
C PRO A 8 -22.04 -7.00 -13.92
N ALA A 9 -21.83 -8.31 -13.93
CA ALA A 9 -22.42 -9.22 -12.94
C ALA A 9 -21.97 -8.80 -11.53
N GLY A 10 -22.94 -8.44 -10.68
CA GLY A 10 -22.70 -7.98 -9.31
C GLY A 10 -22.62 -6.46 -9.12
N LEU A 11 -22.68 -5.65 -10.19
CA LEU A 11 -22.64 -4.18 -10.08
C LEU A 11 -23.98 -3.57 -9.61
N ILE A 12 -25.12 -4.19 -9.95
CA ILE A 12 -26.45 -3.63 -9.62
C ILE A 12 -27.17 -4.49 -8.56
N HIS A 13 -27.02 -5.80 -8.64
CA HIS A 13 -27.79 -6.74 -7.80
C HIS A 13 -26.99 -7.30 -6.60
N GLY A 14 -25.74 -6.88 -6.42
CA GLY A 14 -24.85 -7.37 -5.37
C GLY A 14 -24.65 -8.90 -5.42
N LEU A 15 -24.54 -9.55 -4.25
CA LEU A 15 -24.39 -11.01 -4.12
C LEU A 15 -25.72 -11.77 -3.89
N LYS A 16 -26.89 -11.12 -4.02
CA LYS A 16 -28.19 -11.71 -3.67
C LYS A 16 -28.53 -13.02 -4.39
N THR A 17 -28.00 -13.23 -5.60
CA THR A 17 -28.23 -14.44 -6.42
C THR A 17 -27.10 -15.47 -6.31
N SER A 18 -26.06 -15.19 -5.51
CA SER A 18 -24.89 -16.06 -5.36
C SER A 18 -25.06 -17.09 -4.24
N SER A 19 -24.28 -18.18 -4.30
CA SER A 19 -24.29 -19.21 -3.27
C SER A 19 -23.86 -18.66 -1.90
N ILE A 20 -24.36 -19.28 -0.83
CA ILE A 20 -23.96 -18.93 0.55
C ILE A 20 -22.43 -19.01 0.72
N ALA A 21 -21.80 -19.99 0.07
CA ALA A 21 -20.34 -20.12 0.07
C ALA A 21 -19.63 -18.87 -0.51
N ALA A 22 -20.12 -18.32 -1.62
CA ALA A 22 -19.55 -17.12 -2.23
C ALA A 22 -19.70 -15.89 -1.30
N GLN A 23 -20.85 -15.74 -0.66
CA GLN A 23 -21.08 -14.67 0.32
C GLN A 23 -20.12 -14.79 1.51
N LEU A 24 -19.96 -15.99 2.08
CA LEU A 24 -19.04 -16.23 3.18
C LEU A 24 -17.58 -15.93 2.79
N ILE A 25 -17.14 -16.34 1.61
CA ILE A 25 -15.79 -16.04 1.11
C ILE A 25 -15.58 -14.52 1.02
N VAL A 26 -16.55 -13.79 0.47
CA VAL A 26 -16.50 -12.33 0.39
C VAL A 26 -16.43 -11.69 1.79
N ALA A 27 -17.27 -12.13 2.73
CA ALA A 27 -17.24 -11.65 4.11
C ALA A 27 -15.86 -11.85 4.76
N VAL A 28 -15.28 -13.04 4.61
CA VAL A 28 -13.97 -13.39 5.17
C VAL A 28 -12.86 -12.52 4.57
N ILE A 29 -12.83 -12.36 3.24
CA ILE A 29 -11.82 -11.52 2.57
C ILE A 29 -11.89 -10.07 3.07
N LEU A 30 -13.09 -9.50 3.16
CA LEU A 30 -13.30 -8.14 3.64
C LEU A 30 -12.94 -7.98 5.13
N ALA A 31 -13.26 -8.97 5.96
CA ALA A 31 -12.88 -8.98 7.38
C ALA A 31 -11.36 -9.01 7.56
N ILE A 32 -10.64 -9.83 6.78
CA ILE A 32 -9.17 -9.87 6.81
C ILE A 32 -8.59 -8.52 6.36
N ALA A 33 -9.12 -7.90 5.31
CA ALA A 33 -8.67 -6.59 4.85
C ALA A 33 -8.84 -5.51 5.94
N LEU A 34 -9.97 -5.53 6.64
CA LEU A 34 -10.25 -4.61 7.74
C LEU A 34 -9.33 -4.85 8.93
N TYR A 35 -9.12 -6.11 9.32
CA TYR A 35 -8.18 -6.49 10.37
C TYR A 35 -6.76 -6.02 10.05
N ASN A 36 -6.28 -6.28 8.83
CA ASN A 36 -4.96 -5.85 8.38
C ASN A 36 -4.78 -4.34 8.47
N SER A 37 -5.81 -3.57 8.08
CA SER A 37 -5.77 -2.11 8.20
C SER A 37 -5.76 -1.66 9.67
N ALA A 38 -6.63 -2.21 10.51
CA ALA A 38 -6.68 -1.86 11.93
C ALA A 38 -5.35 -2.15 12.65
N GLU A 39 -4.78 -3.34 12.41
CA GLU A 39 -3.47 -3.71 12.93
C GLU A 39 -2.38 -2.74 12.44
N LEU A 40 -2.38 -2.40 11.15
CA LEU A 40 -1.40 -1.46 10.59
C LEU A 40 -1.52 -0.07 11.21
N VAL A 41 -2.74 0.43 11.43
CA VAL A 41 -2.97 1.72 12.10
C VAL A 41 -2.34 1.73 13.50
N VAL A 42 -2.55 0.66 14.27
CA VAL A 42 -1.92 0.51 15.60
C VAL A 42 -0.39 0.51 15.47
N LEU A 43 0.16 -0.25 14.52
CA LEU A 43 1.61 -0.33 14.29
C LEU A 43 2.22 1.02 13.86
N ILE A 44 1.49 1.81 13.06
CA ILE A 44 1.90 3.16 12.65
C ILE A 44 2.09 4.06 13.89
N PHE A 45 1.10 4.10 14.79
CA PHE A 45 1.19 4.96 15.98
C PHE A 45 2.23 4.48 17.01
N ILE A 46 2.48 3.17 17.08
CA ILE A 46 3.54 2.62 17.95
C ILE A 46 4.94 2.98 17.41
N THR A 47 5.10 2.95 16.08
CA THR A 47 6.41 3.05 15.43
C THR A 47 6.84 4.49 15.16
N PHE A 48 5.93 5.36 14.73
CA PHE A 48 6.27 6.73 14.40
C PHE A 48 6.28 7.64 15.63
N LYS A 49 7.41 8.29 15.91
CA LYS A 49 7.54 9.30 16.98
C LYS A 49 7.28 10.75 16.49
N ARG A 50 7.36 11.00 15.19
CA ARG A 50 7.13 12.32 14.57
C ARG A 50 6.15 12.19 13.38
N TYR A 51 5.03 12.89 13.46
CA TYR A 51 3.88 12.77 12.53
C TYR A 51 3.89 13.81 11.39
N ARG A 52 5.06 14.16 10.85
CA ARG A 52 5.20 15.26 9.88
C ARG A 52 5.58 14.85 8.46
N GLY A 53 5.99 13.60 8.25
CA GLY A 53 6.47 13.13 6.94
C GLY A 53 5.35 12.77 5.98
N LEU A 54 5.59 12.97 4.67
CA LEU A 54 4.67 12.53 3.60
C LEU A 54 4.36 11.04 3.72
N TYR A 55 5.38 10.20 4.00
CA TYR A 55 5.21 8.76 4.22
C TYR A 55 4.19 8.45 5.32
N PHE A 56 4.28 9.15 6.45
CA PHE A 56 3.38 8.92 7.60
C PHE A 56 1.93 9.21 7.19
N TRP A 57 1.70 10.37 6.59
CA TRP A 57 0.35 10.77 6.18
C TRP A 57 -0.20 9.91 5.04
N SER A 58 0.62 9.53 4.05
CA SER A 58 0.17 8.65 2.97
C SER A 58 -0.15 7.25 3.48
N LEU A 59 0.69 6.68 4.34
CA LEU A 59 0.45 5.38 4.94
C LEU A 59 -0.80 5.38 5.83
N LEU A 60 -0.98 6.41 6.67
CA LEU A 60 -2.13 6.53 7.56
C LEU A 60 -3.44 6.75 6.78
N VAL A 61 -3.45 7.69 5.83
CA VAL A 61 -4.66 7.98 5.02
C VAL A 61 -5.06 6.78 4.18
N SER A 62 -4.09 6.09 3.57
CA SER A 62 -4.38 4.90 2.77
C SER A 62 -4.91 3.74 3.63
N SER A 63 -4.37 3.54 4.83
CA SER A 63 -4.88 2.50 5.75
C SER A 63 -6.27 2.86 6.30
N VAL A 64 -6.41 4.05 6.91
CA VAL A 64 -7.64 4.45 7.62
C VAL A 64 -8.78 4.77 6.67
N VAL A 65 -8.55 5.60 5.68
CA VAL A 65 -9.63 6.04 4.77
C VAL A 65 -9.70 5.10 3.58
N GLY A 66 -8.57 4.78 2.96
CA GLY A 66 -8.51 3.96 1.76
C GLY A 66 -9.05 2.54 1.95
N VAL A 67 -8.40 1.75 2.81
CA VAL A 67 -8.77 0.34 3.01
C VAL A 67 -10.12 0.22 3.73
N ILE A 68 -10.37 0.99 4.79
CA ILE A 68 -11.62 0.85 5.55
C ILE A 68 -12.83 1.22 4.69
N ALA A 69 -12.78 2.35 3.95
CA ALA A 69 -13.91 2.73 3.09
C ALA A 69 -14.08 1.76 1.91
N SER A 70 -12.98 1.23 1.35
CA SER A 70 -13.05 0.18 0.31
C SER A 70 -13.51 -1.19 0.84
N VAL A 71 -13.66 -1.37 2.15
CA VAL A 71 -14.34 -2.52 2.76
C VAL A 71 -15.80 -2.20 3.06
N ILE A 72 -16.08 -1.05 3.71
CA ILE A 72 -17.44 -0.66 4.11
C ILE A 72 -18.35 -0.48 2.90
N GLY A 73 -17.86 0.18 1.84
CA GLY A 73 -18.64 0.40 0.62
C GLY A 73 -19.18 -0.90 -0.01
N PRO A 74 -18.31 -1.88 -0.31
CA PRO A 74 -18.74 -3.19 -0.76
C PRO A 74 -19.63 -3.94 0.22
N ILE A 75 -19.42 -3.86 1.54
CA ILE A 75 -20.33 -4.47 2.53
C ILE A 75 -21.75 -3.90 2.37
N LEU A 76 -21.88 -2.57 2.30
CA LEU A 76 -23.18 -1.91 2.16
C LEU A 76 -23.88 -2.30 0.86
N HIS A 77 -23.13 -2.39 -0.23
CA HIS A 77 -23.65 -2.77 -1.54
C HIS A 77 -24.02 -4.25 -1.60
N PHE A 78 -23.05 -5.14 -1.38
CA PHE A 78 -23.15 -6.57 -1.63
C PHE A 78 -24.17 -7.26 -0.73
N TYR A 79 -24.32 -6.80 0.51
CA TYR A 79 -25.32 -7.31 1.45
C TYR A 79 -26.61 -6.46 1.47
N SER A 80 -26.72 -5.45 0.59
CA SER A 80 -27.88 -4.57 0.50
C SER A 80 -28.28 -3.93 1.84
N LEU A 81 -27.28 -3.51 2.63
CA LEU A 81 -27.47 -2.93 3.97
C LEU A 81 -27.76 -1.42 3.94
N GLY A 82 -27.64 -0.77 2.79
CA GLY A 82 -27.91 0.66 2.65
C GLY A 82 -28.18 1.09 1.20
N PRO A 83 -28.46 2.38 0.99
CA PRO A 83 -28.69 2.92 -0.35
C PRO A 83 -27.49 2.73 -1.27
N LEU A 84 -27.73 2.33 -2.52
CA LEU A 84 -26.68 2.10 -3.52
C LEU A 84 -25.76 3.33 -3.67
N LEU A 85 -26.33 4.53 -3.70
CA LEU A 85 -25.55 5.78 -3.81
C LEU A 85 -24.54 5.92 -2.66
N LEU A 86 -24.98 5.66 -1.41
CA LEU A 86 -24.11 5.76 -0.24
C LEU A 86 -22.96 4.74 -0.33
N ALA A 87 -23.27 3.51 -0.70
CA ALA A 87 -22.27 2.45 -0.86
C ALA A 87 -21.23 2.79 -1.94
N LEU A 88 -21.66 3.33 -3.08
CA LEU A 88 -20.78 3.76 -4.17
C LEU A 88 -19.92 4.98 -3.79
N LEU A 89 -20.48 5.96 -3.06
CA LEU A 89 -19.71 7.12 -2.61
C LEU A 89 -18.61 6.73 -1.61
N ILE A 90 -18.93 5.86 -0.64
CA ILE A 90 -17.94 5.33 0.30
C ILE A 90 -16.87 4.52 -0.44
N SER A 91 -17.27 3.68 -1.41
CA SER A 91 -16.33 2.91 -2.23
C SER A 91 -15.40 3.83 -3.05
N ASN A 92 -15.93 4.90 -3.64
CA ASN A 92 -15.14 5.88 -4.39
C ASN A 92 -14.17 6.64 -3.49
N LEU A 93 -14.59 7.03 -2.28
CA LEU A 93 -13.71 7.64 -1.29
C LEU A 93 -12.55 6.71 -0.93
N GLY A 94 -12.85 5.43 -0.70
CA GLY A 94 -11.84 4.39 -0.47
C GLY A 94 -10.89 4.28 -1.66
N PHE A 95 -11.41 4.18 -2.88
CA PHE A 95 -10.59 4.10 -4.09
C PHE A 95 -9.64 5.30 -4.26
N TYR A 96 -10.12 6.53 -4.05
CA TYR A 96 -9.35 7.76 -4.20
C TYR A 96 -8.21 7.88 -3.18
N THR A 97 -8.45 7.39 -1.96
CA THR A 97 -7.49 7.46 -0.86
C THR A 97 -6.64 6.20 -0.74
N MET A 98 -6.98 5.13 -1.47
CA MET A 98 -6.22 3.88 -1.48
C MET A 98 -5.18 3.87 -2.61
N VAL A 99 -5.61 3.93 -3.87
CA VAL A 99 -4.75 3.61 -5.03
C VAL A 99 -3.72 4.72 -5.33
N PRO A 100 -4.12 6.01 -5.50
CA PRO A 100 -3.16 7.10 -5.68
C PRO A 100 -2.21 7.26 -4.49
N VAL A 101 -2.73 7.11 -3.28
CA VAL A 101 -1.96 7.30 -2.06
C VAL A 101 -0.96 6.17 -1.85
N GLN A 102 -1.29 4.93 -2.27
CA GLN A 102 -0.33 3.83 -2.31
C GLN A 102 0.86 4.16 -3.22
N SER A 103 0.62 4.76 -4.39
CA SER A 103 1.69 5.25 -5.26
C SER A 103 2.54 6.33 -4.58
N LEU A 104 1.94 7.18 -3.72
CA LEU A 104 2.67 8.15 -2.90
C LEU A 104 3.50 7.50 -1.79
N VAL A 105 3.04 6.38 -1.20
CA VAL A 105 3.83 5.59 -0.24
C VAL A 105 5.10 5.05 -0.91
N LEU A 106 4.95 4.44 -2.09
CA LEU A 106 6.09 3.96 -2.90
C LEU A 106 7.03 5.10 -3.29
N TYR A 107 6.48 6.23 -3.75
CA TYR A 107 7.24 7.44 -4.05
C TYR A 107 8.05 7.93 -2.85
N SER A 108 7.44 7.97 -1.67
CA SER A 108 8.12 8.44 -0.46
C SER A 108 9.26 7.51 -0.03
N ARG A 109 9.18 6.20 -0.30
CA ARG A 109 10.31 5.28 -0.13
C ARG A 109 11.39 5.52 -1.17
N LEU A 110 10.99 5.69 -2.43
CA LEU A 110 11.91 5.93 -3.53
C LEU A 110 12.72 7.21 -3.32
N HIS A 111 12.11 8.25 -2.75
CA HIS A 111 12.77 9.49 -2.36
C HIS A 111 13.95 9.29 -1.38
N LEU A 112 13.92 8.26 -0.54
CA LEU A 112 15.02 7.95 0.38
C LEU A 112 16.22 7.30 -0.32
N LEU A 113 16.02 6.69 -1.50
CA LEU A 113 17.07 6.00 -2.26
C LEU A 113 17.59 6.84 -3.44
N LEU A 114 16.70 7.55 -4.14
CA LEU A 114 17.08 8.40 -5.27
C LEU A 114 17.55 9.77 -4.80
N ARG A 115 18.80 10.11 -5.17
CA ARG A 115 19.36 11.46 -4.96
C ARG A 115 18.99 12.46 -6.07
N ASP A 116 18.57 11.98 -7.25
CA ASP A 116 18.21 12.84 -8.38
C ASP A 116 16.77 13.37 -8.25
N GLU A 117 16.65 14.63 -7.83
CA GLU A 117 15.36 15.28 -7.65
C GLU A 117 14.57 15.49 -8.95
N ARG A 118 15.24 15.57 -10.12
CA ARG A 118 14.53 15.81 -11.39
C ARG A 118 13.68 14.61 -11.76
N ARG A 119 14.25 13.41 -11.64
CA ARG A 119 13.55 12.14 -11.85
C ARG A 119 12.41 11.98 -10.84
N LEU A 120 12.67 12.30 -9.59
CA LEU A 120 11.65 12.22 -8.55
C LEU A 120 10.45 13.14 -8.86
N ARG A 121 10.69 14.39 -9.27
CA ARG A 121 9.61 15.30 -9.71
C ARG A 121 8.88 14.82 -10.96
N GLN A 122 9.53 14.09 -11.87
CA GLN A 122 8.86 13.48 -13.02
C GLN A 122 7.93 12.35 -12.59
N ILE A 123 8.37 11.52 -11.65
CA ILE A 123 7.56 10.43 -11.08
C ILE A 123 6.34 10.99 -10.35
N LEU A 124 6.52 12.03 -9.53
CA LEU A 124 5.39 12.68 -8.87
C LEU A 124 4.39 13.26 -9.88
N ARG A 125 4.89 13.91 -10.94
CA ARG A 125 4.03 14.40 -12.03
C ARG A 125 3.26 13.26 -12.72
N LEU A 126 3.90 12.12 -12.96
CA LEU A 126 3.23 10.94 -13.50
C LEU A 126 2.08 10.48 -12.60
N ILE A 127 2.31 10.34 -11.29
CA ILE A 127 1.29 9.94 -10.31
C ILE A 127 0.12 10.93 -10.27
N CYS A 128 0.41 12.23 -10.27
CA CYS A 128 -0.63 13.25 -10.22
C CYS A 128 -1.46 13.28 -11.50
N VAL A 129 -0.82 13.24 -12.67
CA VAL A 129 -1.50 13.29 -13.97
C VAL A 129 -2.35 12.04 -14.20
N SER A 130 -1.81 10.84 -13.92
CA SER A 130 -2.58 9.61 -14.05
C SER A 130 -3.79 9.59 -13.13
N SER A 131 -3.64 10.03 -11.88
CA SER A 131 -4.75 10.11 -10.92
C SER A 131 -5.79 11.14 -11.35
N ALA A 132 -5.37 12.31 -11.84
CA ALA A 132 -6.28 13.34 -12.32
C ALA A 132 -7.11 12.91 -13.55
N LEU A 133 -6.56 12.04 -14.40
CA LEU A 133 -7.25 11.52 -15.58
C LEU A 133 -8.12 10.30 -15.28
N LEU A 134 -7.61 9.35 -14.49
CA LEU A 134 -8.25 8.06 -14.28
C LEU A 134 -9.31 8.08 -13.17
N LEU A 135 -9.16 8.90 -12.13
CA LEU A 135 -10.15 8.92 -11.03
C LEU A 135 -11.49 9.51 -11.48
N PRO A 136 -11.57 10.71 -12.09
CA PRO A 136 -12.86 11.30 -12.43
C PRO A 136 -13.58 10.51 -13.52
N SER A 137 -12.86 10.01 -14.51
CA SER A 137 -13.42 9.18 -15.59
C SER A 137 -14.06 7.90 -15.04
N THR A 138 -13.40 7.25 -14.08
CA THR A 138 -13.94 6.05 -13.40
C THR A 138 -15.20 6.38 -12.60
N THR A 139 -15.18 7.46 -11.81
CA THR A 139 -16.35 7.84 -11.00
C THR A 139 -17.56 8.19 -11.86
N ILE A 140 -17.36 8.96 -12.94
CA ILE A 140 -18.44 9.36 -13.85
C ILE A 140 -19.06 8.13 -14.52
N THR A 141 -18.23 7.22 -15.04
CA THR A 141 -18.72 6.00 -15.71
C THR A 141 -19.36 5.02 -14.73
N THR A 142 -18.87 4.93 -13.49
CA THR A 142 -19.48 4.11 -12.43
C THR A 142 -20.89 4.60 -12.09
N LEU A 143 -21.04 5.90 -11.84
CA LEU A 143 -22.34 6.49 -11.53
C LEU A 143 -23.29 6.42 -12.74
N GLY A 144 -22.78 6.67 -13.95
CA GLY A 144 -23.55 6.55 -15.19
C GLY A 144 -24.09 5.14 -15.41
N SER A 145 -23.25 4.11 -15.24
CA SER A 145 -23.67 2.71 -15.35
C SER A 145 -24.66 2.32 -14.23
N ALA A 146 -24.48 2.82 -13.00
CA ALA A 146 -25.35 2.49 -11.88
C ALA A 146 -26.75 3.14 -11.95
N PHE A 147 -26.86 4.40 -12.39
CA PHE A 147 -28.12 5.17 -12.34
C PHE A 147 -28.79 5.40 -13.69
N VAL A 148 -28.02 5.50 -14.78
CA VAL A 148 -28.60 5.62 -16.13
C VAL A 148 -28.76 4.24 -16.76
N GLY A 149 -27.77 3.36 -16.56
CA GLY A 149 -27.86 1.94 -16.92
C GLY A 149 -27.98 1.64 -18.41
N SER A 150 -27.78 2.63 -19.30
CA SER A 150 -27.87 2.41 -20.74
C SER A 150 -26.71 1.53 -21.24
N PRO A 151 -26.89 0.77 -22.34
CA PRO A 151 -25.82 -0.08 -22.89
C PRO A 151 -24.53 0.69 -23.19
N ALA A 152 -24.66 1.95 -23.61
CA ALA A 152 -23.52 2.84 -23.83
C ALA A 152 -22.77 3.17 -22.54
N TRP A 153 -23.49 3.42 -21.43
CA TRP A 153 -22.87 3.66 -20.13
C TRP A 153 -22.20 2.41 -19.55
N ASN A 154 -22.80 1.23 -19.72
CA ASN A 154 -22.20 -0.03 -19.28
C ASN A 154 -20.92 -0.35 -20.07
N THR A 155 -20.96 -0.15 -21.39
CA THR A 155 -19.78 -0.31 -22.26
C THR A 155 -18.68 0.67 -21.85
N ALA A 156 -19.03 1.94 -21.64
CA ALA A 156 -18.08 2.96 -21.20
C ALA A 156 -17.43 2.59 -19.86
N TYR A 157 -18.23 2.16 -18.87
CA TYR A 157 -17.72 1.68 -17.58
C TYR A 157 -16.76 0.50 -17.75
N GLN A 158 -17.17 -0.52 -18.50
CA GLN A 158 -16.36 -1.72 -18.73
C GLN A 158 -15.02 -1.42 -19.42
N ILE A 159 -14.94 -0.42 -20.29
CA ILE A 159 -13.69 0.01 -20.93
C ILE A 159 -12.86 0.84 -19.95
N VAL A 160 -13.46 1.88 -19.35
CA VAL A 160 -12.75 2.81 -18.46
C VAL A 160 -12.20 2.10 -17.23
N GLU A 161 -12.94 1.16 -16.64
CA GLU A 161 -12.48 0.37 -15.51
C GLU A 161 -11.24 -0.47 -15.86
N ARG A 162 -11.22 -1.13 -17.03
CA ARG A 162 -10.03 -1.88 -17.49
C ARG A 162 -8.84 -0.97 -17.73
N VAL A 163 -9.06 0.18 -18.36
CA VAL A 163 -8.02 1.20 -18.57
C VAL A 163 -7.48 1.72 -17.24
N GLN A 164 -8.36 1.98 -16.27
CA GLN A 164 -8.01 2.42 -14.92
C GLN A 164 -7.13 1.39 -14.21
N VAL A 165 -7.60 0.14 -14.10
CA VAL A 165 -6.86 -0.93 -13.42
C VAL A 165 -5.49 -1.14 -14.06
N THR A 166 -5.42 -1.21 -15.39
CA THR A 166 -4.16 -1.37 -16.12
C THR A 166 -3.24 -0.16 -15.94
N GLY A 167 -3.77 1.05 -16.02
CA GLY A 167 -2.98 2.28 -15.88
C GLY A 167 -2.31 2.40 -14.51
N PHE A 168 -3.06 2.17 -13.43
CA PHE A 168 -2.48 2.18 -12.08
C PHE A 168 -1.53 0.99 -11.84
N CYS A 169 -1.84 -0.19 -12.37
CA CYS A 169 -0.93 -1.35 -12.30
C CYS A 169 0.41 -1.04 -12.97
N LEU A 170 0.41 -0.50 -14.20
CA LEU A 170 1.64 -0.10 -14.88
C LEU A 170 2.43 0.95 -14.10
N GLN A 171 1.75 1.91 -13.48
CA GLN A 171 2.38 2.90 -12.60
C GLN A 171 3.03 2.25 -11.37
N GLU A 172 2.34 1.34 -10.68
CA GLU A 172 2.87 0.65 -9.50
C GLU A 172 4.04 -0.27 -9.86
N LEU A 173 3.98 -0.96 -11.00
CA LEU A 173 5.09 -1.75 -11.55
C LEU A 173 6.30 -0.88 -11.87
N LEU A 174 6.10 0.28 -12.51
CA LEU A 174 7.18 1.22 -12.80
C LEU A 174 7.86 1.70 -11.52
N LEU A 175 7.08 2.12 -10.51
CA LEU A 175 7.60 2.56 -9.21
C LEU A 175 8.39 1.44 -8.51
N SER A 176 7.84 0.24 -8.49
CA SER A 176 8.45 -0.94 -7.86
C SER A 176 9.74 -1.36 -8.58
N ALA A 177 9.76 -1.33 -9.92
CA ALA A 177 10.95 -1.64 -10.71
C ALA A 177 12.07 -0.63 -10.48
N LEU A 178 11.76 0.67 -10.51
CA LEU A 178 12.73 1.73 -10.20
C LEU A 178 13.32 1.57 -8.80
N TYR A 179 12.47 1.23 -7.81
CA TYR A 179 12.92 0.96 -6.45
C TYR A 179 13.91 -0.20 -6.39
N ILE A 180 13.60 -1.35 -7.02
CA ILE A 180 14.47 -2.53 -7.02
C ILE A 180 15.81 -2.20 -7.68
N LEU A 181 15.81 -1.50 -8.82
CA LEU A 181 17.02 -1.13 -9.55
C LEU A 181 17.96 -0.28 -8.69
N GLU A 182 17.44 0.75 -8.02
CA GLU A 182 18.28 1.61 -7.17
C GLU A 182 18.68 0.89 -5.86
N ALA A 183 17.82 0.05 -5.30
CA ALA A 183 18.16 -0.76 -4.12
C ALA A 183 19.31 -1.74 -4.40
N VAL A 184 19.30 -2.42 -5.55
CA VAL A 184 20.37 -3.35 -5.96
C VAL A 184 21.69 -2.63 -6.22
N ARG A 185 21.64 -1.43 -6.82
CA ARG A 185 22.85 -0.61 -7.05
C ARG A 185 23.48 -0.13 -5.74
N LEU A 186 22.67 0.30 -4.77
CA LEU A 186 23.16 0.92 -3.54
C LEU A 186 23.54 -0.08 -2.45
N LEU A 187 22.88 -1.24 -2.36
CA LEU A 187 23.03 -2.18 -1.23
C LEU A 187 23.67 -3.52 -1.63
N GLN A 188 24.50 -3.52 -2.68
CA GLN A 188 25.29 -4.65 -3.22
C GLN A 188 24.97 -6.01 -2.57
N ALA A 189 23.95 -6.68 -3.11
CA ALA A 189 23.59 -8.09 -2.89
C ALA A 189 23.11 -8.57 -1.50
N VAL A 190 23.10 -7.78 -0.42
CA VAL A 190 22.85 -8.36 0.94
C VAL A 190 21.38 -8.33 1.40
N ILE A 191 20.41 -7.90 0.58
CA ILE A 191 18.99 -7.86 1.02
C ILE A 191 18.04 -8.61 0.10
N TYR A 192 18.25 -9.92 -0.01
CA TYR A 192 17.27 -10.86 -0.62
C TYR A 192 15.84 -10.64 -0.09
N HIS A 193 15.69 -10.35 1.20
CA HIS A 193 14.38 -10.07 1.81
C HIS A 193 13.69 -8.83 1.23
N LEU A 194 14.45 -7.78 0.90
CA LEU A 194 13.89 -6.53 0.38
C LEU A 194 13.41 -6.74 -1.06
N VAL A 195 14.23 -7.42 -1.86
CA VAL A 195 13.86 -7.80 -3.23
C VAL A 195 12.65 -8.73 -3.20
N ALA A 196 12.64 -9.74 -2.32
CA ALA A 196 11.53 -10.68 -2.18
C ALA A 196 10.20 -9.97 -1.87
N ILE A 197 10.18 -9.02 -0.93
CA ILE A 197 8.95 -8.28 -0.60
C ILE A 197 8.45 -7.45 -1.79
N ASN A 198 9.35 -6.76 -2.51
CA ASN A 198 8.94 -5.99 -3.70
C ASN A 198 8.46 -6.90 -4.85
N LEU A 199 9.03 -8.11 -4.99
CA LEU A 199 8.52 -9.10 -5.94
C LEU A 199 7.13 -9.60 -5.57
N VAL A 200 6.84 -9.78 -4.28
CA VAL A 200 5.48 -10.12 -3.82
C VAL A 200 4.50 -8.99 -4.15
N ILE A 201 4.87 -7.72 -3.94
CA ILE A 201 4.03 -6.56 -4.29
C ILE A 201 3.68 -6.58 -5.79
N ILE A 202 4.69 -6.78 -6.65
CA ILE A 202 4.50 -6.93 -8.11
C ILE A 202 3.58 -8.11 -8.44
N GLY A 203 3.75 -9.25 -7.78
CA GLY A 203 2.89 -10.42 -7.96
C GLY A 203 1.43 -10.11 -7.62
N LEU A 204 1.19 -9.37 -6.53
CA LEU A 204 -0.16 -8.96 -6.12
C LEU A 204 -0.82 -8.02 -7.15
N ASP A 205 -0.05 -7.14 -7.80
CA ASP A 205 -0.53 -6.31 -8.91
C ASP A 205 -1.00 -7.14 -10.11
N VAL A 206 -0.20 -8.14 -10.49
CA VAL A 206 -0.54 -9.04 -11.60
C VAL A 206 -1.81 -9.83 -11.28
N VAL A 207 -1.99 -10.30 -10.04
CA VAL A 207 -3.21 -11.00 -9.63
C VAL A 207 -4.45 -10.11 -9.82
N LEU A 208 -4.41 -8.85 -9.39
CA LEU A 208 -5.53 -7.92 -9.58
C LEU A 208 -5.81 -7.64 -11.07
N LEU A 209 -4.75 -7.53 -11.88
CA LEU A 209 -4.87 -7.34 -13.32
C LEU A 209 -5.55 -8.54 -13.98
N VAL A 210 -5.11 -9.77 -13.66
CA VAL A 210 -5.69 -11.00 -14.19
C VAL A 210 -7.17 -11.12 -13.82
N LEU A 211 -7.54 -10.83 -12.57
CA LEU A 211 -8.95 -10.84 -12.14
C LEU A 211 -9.83 -9.88 -12.94
N GLN A 212 -9.31 -8.68 -13.23
CA GLN A 212 -10.01 -7.69 -14.05
C GLN A 212 -10.29 -8.21 -15.47
N TYR A 213 -9.27 -8.79 -16.12
CA TYR A 213 -9.43 -9.31 -17.49
C TYR A 213 -10.18 -10.65 -17.54
N ALA A 214 -10.26 -11.38 -16.43
CA ALA A 214 -11.14 -12.54 -16.27
C ALA A 214 -12.63 -12.16 -16.13
N GLY A 215 -12.95 -10.87 -15.93
CA GLY A 215 -14.34 -10.39 -15.79
C GLY A 215 -14.98 -10.73 -14.44
N LEU A 216 -14.17 -11.09 -13.44
CA LEU A 216 -14.65 -11.47 -12.10
C LEU A 216 -14.84 -10.24 -11.22
N TYR A 217 -15.83 -9.39 -11.55
CA TYR A 217 -16.03 -8.08 -10.92
C TYR A 217 -16.12 -8.12 -9.39
N TYR A 218 -17.06 -8.90 -8.83
CA TYR A 218 -17.25 -8.93 -7.37
C TYR A 218 -15.99 -9.40 -6.63
N LEU A 219 -15.26 -10.37 -7.20
CA LEU A 219 -14.03 -10.91 -6.63
C LEU A 219 -12.89 -9.91 -6.76
N GLN A 220 -12.81 -9.20 -7.89
CA GLN A 220 -11.86 -8.11 -8.12
C GLN A 220 -12.05 -7.00 -7.10
N VAL A 221 -13.29 -6.56 -6.80
CA VAL A 221 -13.57 -5.51 -5.82
C VAL A 221 -13.08 -5.91 -4.42
N VAL A 222 -13.41 -7.13 -3.94
CA VAL A 222 -13.06 -7.55 -2.57
C VAL A 222 -11.58 -7.89 -2.42
N LEU A 223 -10.98 -8.53 -3.44
CA LEU A 223 -9.56 -8.84 -3.44
C LEU A 223 -8.71 -7.58 -3.59
N LYS A 224 -9.21 -6.52 -4.24
CA LYS A 224 -8.54 -5.21 -4.27
C LYS A 224 -8.31 -4.70 -2.85
N SER A 225 -9.36 -4.65 -2.03
CA SER A 225 -9.25 -4.18 -0.63
C SER A 225 -8.26 -5.02 0.18
N LEU A 226 -8.29 -6.34 0.03
CA LEU A 226 -7.34 -7.24 0.68
C LEU A 226 -5.89 -7.01 0.20
N VAL A 227 -5.68 -7.00 -1.12
CA VAL A 227 -4.35 -6.82 -1.72
C VAL A 227 -3.73 -5.50 -1.30
N TYR A 228 -4.47 -4.40 -1.36
CA TYR A 228 -3.95 -3.10 -0.93
C TYR A 228 -3.65 -3.06 0.57
N SER A 229 -4.45 -3.73 1.42
CA SER A 229 -4.13 -3.87 2.86
C SER A 229 -2.81 -4.62 3.09
N ILE A 230 -2.56 -5.69 2.32
CA ILE A 230 -1.31 -6.47 2.40
C ILE A 230 -0.15 -5.63 1.88
N LYS A 231 -0.31 -4.95 0.75
CA LYS A 231 0.71 -4.05 0.20
C LYS A 231 1.14 -3.03 1.23
N LEU A 232 0.21 -2.32 1.88
CA LEU A 232 0.53 -1.35 2.94
C LEU A 232 1.32 -1.98 4.11
N LYS A 233 0.97 -3.19 4.56
CA LYS A 233 1.74 -3.89 5.60
C LYS A 233 3.15 -4.26 5.12
N LEU A 234 3.30 -4.69 3.88
CA LEU A 234 4.60 -4.98 3.28
C LEU A 234 5.45 -3.71 3.14
N GLU A 235 4.86 -2.60 2.72
CA GLU A 235 5.48 -1.28 2.64
C GLU A 235 6.05 -0.84 4.01
N PHE A 236 5.25 -1.02 5.06
CA PHE A 236 5.64 -0.71 6.43
C PHE A 236 6.78 -1.60 6.93
N ALA A 237 6.69 -2.91 6.69
CA ALA A 237 7.73 -3.87 7.05
C ALA A 237 9.06 -3.58 6.34
N VAL A 238 9.00 -3.18 5.07
CA VAL A 238 10.19 -2.78 4.30
C VAL A 238 10.86 -1.55 4.90
N LEU A 239 10.10 -0.50 5.22
CA LEU A 239 10.68 0.71 5.81
C LEU A 239 11.38 0.41 7.14
N GLY A 240 10.74 -0.37 8.03
CA GLY A 240 11.33 -0.75 9.31
C GLY A 240 12.71 -1.41 9.13
N ARG A 241 12.85 -2.30 8.15
CA ARG A 241 14.13 -2.95 7.85
C ARG A 241 15.16 -1.99 7.26
N LEU A 242 14.76 -1.09 6.35
CA LEU A 242 15.67 -0.14 5.74
C LEU A 242 16.33 0.77 6.78
N ILE A 243 15.58 1.26 7.76
CA ILE A 243 16.09 2.12 8.83
C ILE A 243 17.12 1.36 9.69
N THR A 244 16.83 0.10 10.05
CA THR A 244 17.76 -0.71 10.85
C THR A 244 19.09 -0.98 10.14
N LEU A 245 19.08 -1.13 8.82
CA LEU A 245 20.28 -1.39 8.03
C LEU A 245 21.14 -0.13 7.88
N THR A 246 20.52 1.01 7.58
CA THR A 246 21.24 2.30 7.52
C THR A 246 21.85 2.67 8.88
N GLY A 247 21.13 2.45 9.97
CA GLY A 247 21.65 2.67 11.34
C GLY A 247 22.86 1.79 11.67
N ARG A 248 22.83 0.51 11.25
CA ARG A 248 23.95 -0.42 11.43
C ARG A 248 25.18 -0.05 10.60
N HIS A 249 24.99 0.42 9.37
CA HIS A 249 26.09 0.90 8.53
C HIS A 249 26.75 2.14 9.14
N ALA A 250 25.96 3.11 9.61
CA ALA A 250 26.50 4.31 10.28
C ALA A 250 27.25 3.97 11.58
N HIS A 251 26.72 3.05 12.40
CA HIS A 251 27.40 2.59 13.61
C HIS A 251 28.70 1.80 13.32
N ARG A 252 28.70 1.00 12.25
CA ARG A 252 29.89 0.25 11.81
C ARG A 252 30.96 1.18 11.24
N GLU A 253 30.60 2.23 10.52
CA GLU A 253 31.55 3.26 10.06
C GLU A 253 32.12 4.06 11.24
N ALA A 254 31.31 4.38 12.26
CA ALA A 254 31.76 5.06 13.48
C ALA A 254 32.75 4.21 14.32
N LEU A 255 32.58 2.88 14.35
CA LEU A 255 33.52 1.96 15.01
C LEU A 255 34.85 1.81 14.25
N VAL A 256 34.89 2.08 12.94
CA VAL A 256 36.07 1.92 12.09
C VAL A 256 36.90 3.21 11.99
N ARG A 257 36.35 4.39 12.31
CA ARG A 257 37.07 5.68 12.35
C ARG A 257 36.97 6.35 13.72
N PRO A 258 37.98 6.18 14.61
CA PRO A 258 38.02 6.84 15.90
C PRO A 258 38.77 8.18 15.80
N GLU A 259 38.27 9.18 15.07
CA GLU A 259 38.78 10.57 15.16
C GLU A 259 37.64 11.58 14.95
N PRO A 260 37.67 12.75 15.62
CA PRO A 260 36.53 13.64 15.76
C PRO A 260 36.44 14.60 14.56
N SER A 261 35.75 14.18 13.50
CA SER A 261 35.32 15.09 12.44
C SER A 261 33.83 15.39 12.57
N GLU A 262 33.52 16.67 12.84
CA GLU A 262 32.25 17.42 12.80
C GLU A 262 30.90 16.66 12.84
N PRO A 263 29.90 17.16 13.59
CA PRO A 263 28.62 16.48 13.76
C PRO A 263 27.88 16.33 12.41
N GLN A 264 28.03 15.15 11.82
CA GLN A 264 27.27 14.74 10.66
C GLN A 264 25.82 14.56 11.10
N ARG A 265 24.97 15.46 10.59
CA ARG A 265 23.57 15.63 10.99
C ARG A 265 22.79 14.34 10.77
N VAL A 266 22.70 13.53 11.80
CA VAL A 266 21.77 12.39 11.90
C VAL A 266 20.36 12.93 11.68
N PRO A 267 19.49 12.27 10.89
CA PRO A 267 18.10 12.67 10.80
C PRO A 267 17.49 12.74 12.20
N ASP A 268 17.10 13.94 12.61
CA ASP A 268 16.71 14.33 13.98
C ASP A 268 15.50 13.57 14.56
N PHE A 269 14.91 12.61 13.84
CA PHE A 269 13.70 11.92 14.26
C PHE A 269 13.90 10.74 15.23
N VAL A 270 15.14 10.29 15.46
CA VAL A 270 15.46 9.19 16.40
C VAL A 270 16.50 9.65 17.41
N GLY A 271 16.15 9.57 18.69
CA GLY A 271 17.07 9.92 19.78
C GLY A 271 18.26 8.96 19.85
N PRO A 272 19.42 9.42 20.34
CA PRO A 272 20.68 8.65 20.38
C PRO A 272 20.64 7.38 21.23
N GLY A 273 19.63 7.21 22.10
CA GLY A 273 19.52 6.08 23.03
C GLY A 273 19.20 4.71 22.40
N TYR A 274 18.78 4.65 21.13
CA TYR A 274 18.45 3.35 20.47
C TYR A 274 19.61 2.76 19.67
N ALA A 275 20.66 3.52 19.37
CA ALA A 275 21.84 3.01 18.67
C ALA A 275 22.76 2.18 19.58
N ALA A 276 22.62 2.31 20.90
CA ALA A 276 23.55 1.75 21.89
C ALA A 276 23.04 0.48 22.60
N VAL A 277 21.86 -0.03 22.27
CA VAL A 277 21.30 -1.21 22.97
C VAL A 277 21.51 -2.47 22.12
N ASP A 278 22.53 -3.24 22.50
CA ASP A 278 22.83 -4.56 21.95
C ASP A 278 21.87 -5.60 22.58
N PHE A 279 20.89 -6.07 21.80
CA PHE A 279 19.93 -7.09 22.22
C PHE A 279 20.39 -8.53 21.93
N THR A 280 21.62 -8.72 21.46
CA THR A 280 22.13 -10.05 21.08
C THR A 280 22.95 -10.75 22.15
N HIS A 281 23.22 -10.09 23.27
CA HIS A 281 23.91 -10.68 24.42
C HIS A 281 23.11 -10.49 25.72
N PRO A 282 22.82 -11.57 26.49
CA PRO A 282 22.30 -11.43 27.84
C PRO A 282 23.35 -10.77 28.73
N VAL A 283 22.92 -9.82 29.57
CA VAL A 283 23.75 -9.09 30.54
C VAL A 283 24.52 -10.09 31.41
N GLN A 284 25.85 -10.12 31.27
CA GLN A 284 26.70 -10.84 32.21
C GLN A 284 26.75 -10.03 33.51
N THR A 285 25.99 -10.49 34.51
CA THR A 285 26.13 -10.00 35.88
C THR A 285 27.48 -10.48 36.42
N SER A 286 28.47 -9.59 36.48
CA SER A 286 29.72 -9.86 37.20
C SER A 286 29.41 -9.99 38.70
N LYS A 287 29.74 -11.14 39.29
CA LYS A 287 29.75 -11.31 40.75
C LYS A 287 30.82 -10.41 41.35
N PRO A 288 30.56 -9.67 42.45
CA PRO A 288 31.60 -8.94 43.14
C PRO A 288 32.54 -9.93 43.84
N SER A 289 33.83 -9.81 43.55
CA SER A 289 34.91 -10.44 44.29
C SER A 289 34.94 -9.87 45.71
N VAL A 290 34.65 -10.70 46.71
CA VAL A 290 34.94 -10.38 48.11
C VAL A 290 36.43 -10.60 48.32
N SER A 291 37.17 -9.52 48.56
CA SER A 291 38.49 -9.59 49.20
C SER A 291 38.30 -9.62 50.71
N SER A 292 38.92 -10.56 51.38
CA SER A 292 39.16 -10.55 52.82
C SER A 292 40.46 -11.29 53.06
N GLY A 293 41.38 -10.64 53.79
CA GLY A 293 42.61 -11.26 54.28
C GLY A 293 42.38 -12.19 55.46
#